data_AF-A0AAD0FVG0-F1
#
_entry.id   AF-A0AAD0FVG0-F1
#
_cell.length_a   1.000
_cell.length_b   1.000
_cell.length_c   1.000
_cell.angle_alpha   90.00
_cell.angle_beta   90.00
_cell.angle_gamma   90.00
#
_symmetry.space_group_name_H-M   'P 1'
#
loop_
_entity.id
_entity.type
_entity.pdbx_description
1 polymer ?
#
loop_
_entity_poly.entity_id
_entity_poly.type
_entity_poly.pdbx_seq_one_letter_code
_entity_poly.pdbx_strand_id
1 'polypeptide(L)'
;MKYKLLAASILATLSTSAISATYQLSELGTLDNAKFSYVTDASESGHIIGLANGLYNLPIDTSYIDFTDSLIESAYDNEVRSFELSDKVITFTLDDIENNDAALTNPDAHNFMVRFLSGLSTNFEYQKLNSFTGIRFNENEVVEQSLFDVSSVDYDGLTRSTFNVYNAVSEDGVSVGWGSAPYDKVSFTPEDEDEAETWFTHDFIERGIVIGADGTEVPLVPEFNEYGGTSRANDIVKTNTGYIVVGNVSTDINFERLEDIDENCDGEDEPVSSCINLLNSNFLGGIFNKRAVKWQLDDSLNITSVEELGLALTPDEDEVEEDTFTSTAFAVNANGVAVGSSHTRYKNNDNTFVTMPVYFKDGEVVTYIDQENDSNQTGISSAINDENIIAGYVTRIVENTRVRKFFYHDIATGNTVYPTNFFLAANSTANDINNQGYIVGESELGGSDSSRDKAAFIYKIGEDKITNINDFLPCYESDGETDYPYTVVEANVINENNEVFGVATKTVEKRDTLGGVVTDINGNIEFETVAVAVKLTPLENGEIEDCAPPEAEFFERSSASTSWLALFLLPLIGIRRVFRF
;
A
#
# COMPACT_ATOMS: atom_id res chain seq x y z
N MET A 1 -11.79 30.73 42.88
CA MET A 1 -12.66 31.00 41.72
C MET A 1 -12.24 32.31 41.08
N LYS A 2 -11.37 32.26 40.08
CA LYS A 2 -11.05 33.35 39.14
C LYS A 2 -10.15 32.75 38.07
N TYR A 3 -10.47 33.05 36.81
CA TYR A 3 -9.82 32.66 35.55
C TYR A 3 -10.10 31.24 35.01
N LYS A 4 -11.36 31.01 34.60
CA LYS A 4 -11.74 30.05 33.55
C LYS A 4 -12.27 30.80 32.31
N LEU A 5 -11.51 31.81 31.86
CA LEU A 5 -11.83 32.63 30.69
C LEU A 5 -10.53 32.87 29.93
N LEU A 6 -10.05 31.83 29.25
CA LEU A 6 -8.97 31.87 28.26
C LEU A 6 -9.07 30.66 27.30
N ALA A 7 -10.30 30.19 27.06
CA ALA A 7 -10.60 29.03 26.20
C ALA A 7 -11.54 29.39 25.04
N ALA A 8 -11.56 30.66 24.59
CA ALA A 8 -12.57 31.13 23.63
C ALA A 8 -12.06 32.15 22.59
N SER A 9 -10.75 32.25 22.35
CA SER A 9 -10.22 33.30 21.45
C SER A 9 -9.34 32.83 20.30
N ILE A 10 -9.26 31.51 20.01
CA ILE A 10 -8.62 31.00 18.78
C ILE A 10 -9.58 30.12 17.96
N LEU A 11 -10.57 29.45 18.57
CA LEU A 11 -11.68 28.82 17.82
C LEU A 11 -12.71 29.81 17.22
N ALA A 12 -12.64 31.10 17.55
CA ALA A 12 -13.71 32.06 17.24
C ALA A 12 -13.55 32.78 15.88
N THR A 13 -12.60 32.39 15.03
CA THR A 13 -12.42 32.97 13.68
C THR A 13 -12.47 31.95 12.54
N LEU A 14 -12.70 30.66 12.83
CA LEU A 14 -13.11 29.71 11.82
C LEU A 14 -14.62 29.86 11.64
N SER A 15 -15.00 30.71 10.68
CA SER A 15 -16.35 30.71 10.14
C SER A 15 -16.77 29.27 9.84
N THR A 16 -17.97 28.89 10.27
CA THR A 16 -18.70 27.72 9.76
C THR A 16 -19.07 28.00 8.30
N SER A 17 -18.08 27.97 7.42
CA SER A 17 -18.33 27.76 6.00
C SER A 17 -18.55 26.27 5.86
N ALA A 18 -19.83 25.88 5.77
CA ALA A 18 -20.19 24.62 5.13
C ALA A 18 -19.37 24.52 3.83
N ILE A 19 -18.78 23.35 3.57
CA ILE A 19 -18.06 23.09 2.33
C ILE A 19 -19.07 23.30 1.20
N SER A 20 -19.01 24.48 0.57
CA SER A 20 -19.86 24.90 -0.55
C SER A 20 -19.10 24.79 -1.88
N ALA A 21 -18.00 24.04 -1.89
CA ALA A 21 -17.24 23.78 -3.10
C ALA A 21 -17.73 22.48 -3.71
N THR A 22 -18.18 22.53 -4.97
CA THR A 22 -18.14 21.35 -5.84
C THR A 22 -16.71 21.15 -6.32
N TYR A 23 -16.38 19.93 -6.71
CA TYR A 23 -15.06 19.61 -7.27
C TYR A 23 -15.16 19.33 -8.77
N GLN A 24 -14.16 19.79 -9.51
CA GLN A 24 -13.87 19.29 -10.84
C GLN A 24 -12.83 18.17 -10.73
N LEU A 25 -13.19 16.95 -11.13
CA LEU A 25 -12.27 15.83 -11.21
C LEU A 25 -11.59 15.77 -12.58
N SER A 26 -10.29 15.53 -12.55
CA SER A 26 -9.43 15.28 -13.70
C SER A 26 -8.63 13.99 -13.48
N GLU A 27 -8.62 13.10 -14.46
CA GLU A 27 -7.75 11.92 -14.45
C GLU A 27 -6.32 12.33 -14.76
N LEU A 28 -5.37 11.87 -13.94
CA LEU A 28 -3.94 12.16 -14.12
C LEU A 28 -3.28 11.23 -15.14
N GLY A 29 -3.95 10.14 -15.50
CA GLY A 29 -3.52 9.14 -16.47
C GLY A 29 -3.01 7.85 -15.82
N THR A 30 -2.57 6.93 -16.67
CA THR A 30 -1.97 5.65 -16.30
C THR A 30 -0.78 5.40 -17.22
N LEU A 31 0.22 4.68 -16.73
CA LEU A 31 1.34 4.22 -17.55
C LEU A 31 0.82 3.30 -18.69
N ASP A 32 1.29 3.49 -19.93
CA ASP A 32 0.74 2.81 -21.12
C ASP A 32 0.72 1.28 -21.01
N ASN A 33 1.71 0.70 -20.32
CA ASN A 33 1.82 -0.73 -20.08
C ASN A 33 1.33 -1.16 -18.68
N ALA A 34 0.51 -0.36 -18.00
CA ALA A 34 -0.07 -0.70 -16.70
C ALA A 34 -1.59 -0.63 -16.70
N LYS A 35 -2.21 -1.38 -15.79
CA LYS A 35 -3.67 -1.41 -15.62
C LYS A 35 -4.19 -0.37 -14.64
N PHE A 36 -3.46 -0.17 -13.54
CA PHE A 36 -3.89 0.66 -12.42
C PHE A 36 -2.90 1.79 -12.19
N SER A 37 -3.41 2.95 -11.78
CA SER A 37 -2.60 4.07 -11.29
C SER A 37 -3.15 4.60 -9.96
N TYR A 38 -2.23 4.98 -9.07
CA TYR A 38 -2.52 5.49 -7.73
C TYR A 38 -1.64 6.72 -7.48
N VAL A 39 -2.20 7.79 -6.92
CA VAL A 39 -1.38 8.90 -6.40
C VAL A 39 -0.85 8.51 -5.03
N THR A 40 0.41 8.78 -4.75
CA THR A 40 0.98 8.64 -3.40
C THR A 40 1.18 9.97 -2.73
N ASP A 41 1.76 10.94 -3.44
CA ASP A 41 2.00 12.28 -2.92
C ASP A 41 1.94 13.37 -4.00
N ALA A 42 1.67 14.61 -3.56
CA ALA A 42 1.64 15.80 -4.40
C ALA A 42 2.11 17.04 -3.63
N SER A 43 3.14 17.70 -4.16
CA SER A 43 3.64 18.99 -3.62
C SER A 43 2.75 20.18 -4.00
N GLU A 44 2.91 21.31 -3.29
CA GLU A 44 2.22 22.58 -3.58
C GLU A 44 2.65 23.17 -4.93
N SER A 45 3.87 22.88 -5.39
CA SER A 45 4.39 23.30 -6.69
C SER A 45 3.89 22.45 -7.87
N GLY A 46 3.08 21.42 -7.62
CA GLY A 46 2.43 20.61 -8.65
C GLY A 46 3.24 19.39 -9.11
N HIS A 47 4.27 19.00 -8.38
CA HIS A 47 4.93 17.72 -8.60
C HIS A 47 4.07 16.62 -7.99
N ILE A 48 3.63 15.67 -8.82
CA ILE A 48 2.73 14.59 -8.42
C ILE A 48 3.40 13.26 -8.71
N ILE A 49 3.42 12.38 -7.73
CA ILE A 49 4.01 11.05 -7.83
C ILE A 49 3.00 9.97 -7.47
N GLY A 50 3.30 8.74 -7.86
CA GLY A 50 2.38 7.64 -7.63
C GLY A 50 2.99 6.28 -7.87
N LEU A 51 2.08 5.33 -7.95
CA LEU A 51 2.37 3.92 -8.18
C LEU A 51 1.50 3.41 -9.33
N ALA A 52 2.07 2.56 -10.17
CA ALA A 52 1.35 1.78 -11.16
C ALA A 52 1.35 0.30 -10.77
N ASN A 53 0.26 -0.40 -11.07
CA ASN A 53 0.15 -1.83 -10.82
C ASN A 53 -0.51 -2.54 -12.00
N GLY A 54 -0.34 -3.86 -12.07
CA GLY A 54 -0.86 -4.68 -13.17
C GLY A 54 -0.14 -4.36 -14.48
N LEU A 55 1.19 -4.31 -14.45
CA LEU A 55 2.00 -4.21 -15.66
C LEU A 55 1.66 -5.35 -16.63
N TYR A 56 1.42 -5.00 -17.88
CA TYR A 56 1.26 -5.94 -18.98
C TYR A 56 2.63 -6.42 -19.45
N ASN A 57 2.66 -7.61 -20.04
CA ASN A 57 3.84 -8.22 -20.65
C ASN A 57 5.03 -8.32 -19.67
N LEU A 58 4.78 -8.91 -18.50
CA LEU A 58 5.83 -9.20 -17.53
C LEU A 58 6.83 -10.19 -18.15
N PRO A 59 8.14 -9.99 -17.99
CA PRO A 59 9.13 -10.86 -18.59
C PRO A 59 9.16 -12.21 -17.87
N ILE A 60 9.01 -13.30 -18.63
CA ILE A 60 9.10 -14.67 -18.12
C ILE A 60 10.38 -15.31 -18.64
N ASP A 61 11.30 -15.68 -17.74
CA ASP A 61 12.45 -16.51 -18.09
C ASP A 61 12.07 -17.99 -18.00
N THR A 62 11.97 -18.66 -19.15
CA THR A 62 11.68 -20.10 -19.21
C THR A 62 12.93 -20.98 -19.23
N SER A 63 14.12 -20.39 -19.37
CA SER A 63 15.37 -21.12 -19.66
C SER A 63 15.86 -22.04 -18.55
N TYR A 64 15.39 -21.81 -17.31
CA TYR A 64 15.79 -22.58 -16.13
C TYR A 64 14.70 -23.53 -15.63
N ILE A 65 13.48 -23.45 -16.18
CA ILE A 65 12.32 -24.19 -15.68
C ILE A 65 12.34 -25.60 -16.28
N ASP A 66 12.34 -26.63 -15.42
CA ASP A 66 12.07 -28.00 -15.85
C ASP A 66 10.55 -28.20 -16.01
N PHE A 67 10.09 -28.22 -17.26
CA PHE A 67 8.68 -28.43 -17.59
C PHE A 67 8.18 -29.86 -17.39
N THR A 68 9.07 -30.79 -17.00
CA THR A 68 8.72 -32.15 -16.60
C THR A 68 8.56 -32.31 -15.09
N ASP A 69 8.84 -31.25 -14.32
CA ASP A 69 8.64 -31.28 -12.88
C ASP A 69 7.15 -31.38 -12.49
N SER A 70 6.90 -32.17 -11.45
CA SER A 70 5.54 -32.47 -10.98
C SER A 70 4.76 -31.24 -10.53
N LEU A 71 5.43 -30.18 -10.07
CA LEU A 71 4.83 -28.93 -9.61
C LEU A 71 4.15 -28.19 -10.77
N ILE A 72 4.86 -28.02 -11.88
CA ILE A 72 4.35 -27.30 -13.05
C ILE A 72 3.37 -28.16 -13.86
N GLU A 73 3.60 -29.47 -13.97
CA GLU A 73 2.62 -30.40 -14.56
C GLU A 73 1.28 -30.35 -13.81
N SER A 74 1.33 -30.40 -12.47
CA SER A 74 0.12 -30.31 -11.63
C SER A 74 -0.57 -28.94 -11.74
N ALA A 75 0.20 -27.86 -11.83
CA ALA A 75 -0.36 -26.53 -12.03
C ALA A 75 -1.08 -26.43 -13.39
N TYR A 76 -0.48 -26.97 -14.44
CA TYR A 76 -1.04 -26.98 -15.79
C TYR A 76 -2.31 -27.83 -15.88
N ASP A 77 -2.34 -29.03 -15.28
CA ASP A 77 -3.53 -29.88 -15.23
C ASP A 77 -4.72 -29.17 -14.57
N ASN A 78 -4.45 -28.39 -13.51
CA ASN A 78 -5.48 -27.57 -12.86
C ASN A 78 -5.96 -26.41 -13.76
N GLU A 79 -5.07 -25.82 -14.56
CA GLU A 79 -5.44 -24.78 -15.52
C GLU A 79 -6.32 -25.35 -16.64
N VAL A 80 -5.94 -26.49 -17.23
CA VAL A 80 -6.75 -27.23 -18.21
C VAL A 80 -8.15 -27.48 -17.67
N ARG A 81 -8.25 -27.99 -16.44
CA ARG A 81 -9.54 -28.25 -15.78
C ARG A 81 -10.35 -26.96 -15.57
N SER A 82 -9.70 -25.85 -15.26
CA SER A 82 -10.36 -24.55 -15.06
C SER A 82 -10.96 -24.00 -16.36
N PHE A 83 -10.26 -24.20 -17.48
CA PHE A 83 -10.76 -23.89 -18.82
C PHE A 83 -11.97 -24.77 -19.18
N GLU A 84 -11.90 -26.08 -18.95
CA GLU A 84 -13.01 -27.01 -19.18
C GLU A 84 -14.26 -26.63 -18.36
N LEU A 85 -14.10 -26.25 -17.10
CA LEU A 85 -15.20 -25.82 -16.22
C LEU A 85 -15.84 -24.50 -16.66
N SER A 86 -15.11 -23.69 -17.44
CA SER A 86 -15.55 -22.37 -17.92
C SER A 86 -15.99 -22.40 -19.38
N ASP A 87 -16.14 -23.60 -19.98
CA ASP A 87 -16.42 -23.80 -21.41
C ASP A 87 -15.43 -23.06 -22.35
N LYS A 88 -14.18 -22.87 -21.90
CA LYS A 88 -13.09 -22.28 -22.68
C LYS A 88 -12.17 -23.38 -23.23
N VAL A 89 -11.57 -23.12 -24.39
CA VAL A 89 -10.59 -24.03 -25.01
C VAL A 89 -9.18 -23.53 -24.67
N ILE A 90 -8.37 -24.38 -24.04
CA ILE A 90 -6.95 -24.07 -23.83
C ILE A 90 -6.20 -24.07 -25.17
N THR A 91 -5.37 -23.06 -25.40
CA THR A 91 -4.73 -22.81 -26.71
C THR A 91 -3.20 -22.94 -26.68
N PHE A 92 -2.65 -23.42 -25.57
CA PHE A 92 -1.21 -23.66 -25.37
C PHE A 92 -0.99 -24.97 -24.62
N THR A 93 0.24 -25.48 -24.67
CA THR A 93 0.74 -26.59 -23.86
C THR A 93 2.04 -26.20 -23.15
N LEU A 94 2.51 -27.02 -22.19
CA LEU A 94 3.83 -26.81 -21.59
C LEU A 94 4.96 -26.87 -22.63
N ASP A 95 4.86 -27.77 -23.62
CA ASP A 95 5.81 -27.84 -24.75
C ASP A 95 5.81 -26.54 -25.58
N ASP A 96 4.65 -25.90 -25.75
CA ASP A 96 4.57 -24.62 -26.44
C ASP A 96 5.25 -23.49 -25.65
N ILE A 97 5.21 -23.54 -24.31
CA ILE A 97 5.91 -22.58 -23.45
C ILE A 97 7.43 -22.81 -23.53
N GLU A 98 7.87 -24.06 -23.42
CA GLU A 98 9.28 -24.43 -23.44
C GLU A 98 9.93 -24.17 -24.81
N ASN A 99 9.26 -24.59 -25.89
CA ASN A 99 9.88 -24.74 -27.20
C ASN A 99 9.34 -23.78 -28.29
N ASN A 100 8.21 -23.09 -28.05
CA ASN A 100 7.53 -22.23 -29.04
C ASN A 100 7.22 -20.80 -28.54
N ASP A 101 7.88 -20.32 -27.49
CA ASP A 101 7.72 -18.97 -26.92
C ASP A 101 6.26 -18.61 -26.58
N ALA A 102 5.43 -19.58 -26.19
CA ALA A 102 4.02 -19.32 -25.91
C ALA A 102 3.84 -18.33 -24.75
N ALA A 103 4.74 -18.31 -23.76
CA ALA A 103 4.70 -17.33 -22.68
C ALA A 103 4.84 -15.87 -23.17
N LEU A 104 5.40 -15.62 -24.36
CA LEU A 104 5.53 -14.26 -24.93
C LEU A 104 4.46 -13.93 -25.98
N THR A 105 3.77 -14.94 -26.50
CA THR A 105 2.91 -14.81 -27.69
C THR A 105 1.46 -15.22 -27.46
N ASN A 106 1.18 -15.99 -26.42
CA ASN A 106 -0.16 -16.44 -26.04
C ASN A 106 -0.54 -15.85 -24.67
N PRO A 107 -1.58 -14.99 -24.59
CA PRO A 107 -1.98 -14.35 -23.33
C PRO A 107 -2.40 -15.32 -22.22
N ASP A 108 -2.96 -16.49 -22.55
CA ASP A 108 -3.34 -17.51 -21.58
C ASP A 108 -2.10 -18.22 -21.01
N ALA A 109 -1.12 -18.51 -21.87
CA ALA A 109 0.16 -19.09 -21.45
C ALA A 109 0.97 -18.11 -20.58
N HIS A 110 1.03 -16.84 -20.98
CA HIS A 110 1.67 -15.79 -20.19
C HIS A 110 0.98 -15.65 -18.82
N ASN A 111 -0.36 -15.58 -18.78
CA ASN A 111 -1.12 -15.52 -17.53
C ASN A 111 -0.89 -16.75 -16.63
N PHE A 112 -0.81 -17.95 -17.22
CA PHE A 112 -0.47 -19.17 -16.51
C PHE A 112 0.91 -19.07 -15.85
N MET A 113 1.94 -18.65 -16.59
CA MET A 113 3.30 -18.51 -16.06
C MET A 113 3.41 -17.45 -14.97
N VAL A 114 2.79 -16.27 -15.16
CA VAL A 114 2.75 -15.22 -14.13
C VAL A 114 2.10 -15.76 -12.85
N ARG A 115 0.97 -16.46 -12.95
CA ARG A 115 0.27 -17.05 -11.78
C ARG A 115 1.10 -18.16 -11.12
N PHE A 116 1.74 -19.01 -11.91
CA PHE A 116 2.60 -20.09 -11.43
C PHE A 116 3.77 -19.53 -10.61
N LEU A 117 4.53 -18.59 -11.17
CA LEU A 117 5.68 -17.96 -10.50
C LEU A 117 5.26 -17.14 -9.28
N SER A 118 4.14 -16.41 -9.36
CA SER A 118 3.59 -15.66 -8.21
C SER A 118 3.19 -16.59 -7.06
N GLY A 119 2.72 -17.80 -7.36
CA GLY A 119 2.43 -18.85 -6.39
C GLY A 119 3.67 -19.42 -5.68
N LEU A 120 4.86 -19.14 -6.22
CA LEU A 120 6.16 -19.60 -5.73
C LEU A 120 7.01 -18.45 -5.16
N SER A 121 6.36 -17.38 -4.70
CA SER A 121 7.03 -16.19 -4.16
C SER A 121 8.06 -16.48 -3.05
N THR A 122 7.88 -17.54 -2.25
CA THR A 122 8.85 -17.96 -1.21
C THR A 122 9.81 -19.07 -1.64
N ASN A 123 9.68 -19.63 -2.85
CA ASN A 123 10.63 -20.62 -3.38
C ASN A 123 11.69 -19.88 -4.21
N PHE A 124 12.91 -19.75 -3.68
CA PHE A 124 14.00 -18.99 -4.30
C PHE A 124 14.66 -19.68 -5.48
N GLU A 125 14.26 -20.89 -5.87
CA GLU A 125 14.68 -21.49 -7.15
C GLU A 125 13.93 -20.92 -8.36
N TYR A 126 12.84 -20.18 -8.13
CA TYR A 126 12.00 -19.60 -9.16
C TYR A 126 12.06 -18.07 -9.20
N GLN A 127 11.96 -17.54 -10.43
CA GLN A 127 11.97 -16.13 -10.76
C GLN A 127 10.95 -15.37 -9.92
N LYS A 128 11.40 -14.24 -9.37
CA LYS A 128 10.55 -13.31 -8.63
C LYS A 128 10.00 -12.27 -9.59
N LEU A 129 8.68 -12.10 -9.57
CA LEU A 129 7.98 -11.15 -10.42
C LEU A 129 7.18 -10.17 -9.57
N ASN A 130 7.16 -8.92 -10.02
CA ASN A 130 6.42 -7.85 -9.42
C ASN A 130 5.84 -6.96 -10.52
N SER A 131 4.54 -6.68 -10.41
CA SER A 131 3.81 -5.82 -11.35
C SER A 131 3.73 -4.37 -10.88
N PHE A 132 4.47 -4.00 -9.84
CA PHE A 132 4.34 -2.73 -9.16
C PHE A 132 5.55 -1.83 -9.47
N THR A 133 5.30 -0.58 -9.85
CA THR A 133 6.37 0.38 -10.16
C THR A 133 6.02 1.80 -9.76
N GLY A 134 7.05 2.61 -9.49
CA GLY A 134 6.90 4.04 -9.24
C GLY A 134 6.56 4.78 -10.53
N ILE A 135 5.74 5.83 -10.43
CA ILE A 135 5.40 6.70 -11.56
C ILE A 135 5.47 8.18 -11.17
N ARG A 136 5.76 9.03 -12.15
CA ARG A 136 5.61 10.49 -12.07
C ARG A 136 4.54 10.93 -13.06
N PHE A 137 3.67 11.83 -12.63
CA PHE A 137 2.65 12.42 -13.51
C PHE A 137 3.19 13.75 -14.05
N ASN A 138 3.53 13.78 -15.34
CA ASN A 138 3.90 14.99 -16.04
C ASN A 138 2.67 15.58 -16.76
N GLU A 139 2.76 16.81 -17.28
CA GLU A 139 1.61 17.49 -17.91
C GLU A 139 0.90 16.69 -19.03
N ASN A 140 1.62 15.82 -19.74
CA ASN A 140 1.09 15.10 -20.91
C ASN A 140 1.38 13.59 -20.91
N GLU A 141 2.11 13.08 -19.92
CA GLU A 141 2.52 11.67 -19.88
C GLU A 141 2.72 11.20 -18.45
N VAL A 142 2.50 9.91 -18.23
CA VAL A 142 2.88 9.22 -17.01
C VAL A 142 4.15 8.45 -17.31
N VAL A 143 5.21 8.74 -16.56
CA VAL A 143 6.52 8.11 -16.77
C VAL A 143 6.86 7.19 -15.61
N GLU A 144 7.44 6.05 -15.93
CA GLU A 144 7.99 5.13 -14.93
C GLU A 144 9.20 5.77 -14.22
N GLN A 145 9.23 5.63 -12.89
CA GLN A 145 10.38 5.93 -12.04
C GLN A 145 10.84 4.62 -11.41
N SER A 146 11.91 4.03 -11.95
CA SER A 146 12.60 2.93 -11.26
C SER A 146 13.21 3.44 -9.97
N LEU A 147 13.17 2.61 -8.91
CA LEU A 147 13.87 2.89 -7.65
C LEU A 147 15.11 2.01 -7.53
N PHE A 148 14.93 0.69 -7.64
CA PHE A 148 16.03 -0.29 -7.57
C PHE A 148 16.00 -1.30 -8.73
N ASP A 149 15.00 -1.26 -9.61
CA ASP A 149 14.88 -2.22 -10.71
C ASP A 149 15.96 -1.93 -11.76
N VAL A 150 16.64 -2.97 -12.22
CA VAL A 150 17.77 -2.90 -13.14
C VAL A 150 17.46 -3.63 -14.44
N SER A 151 18.26 -3.38 -15.48
CA SER A 151 18.14 -4.17 -16.71
C SER A 151 18.52 -5.63 -16.48
N SER A 152 17.67 -6.55 -16.96
CA SER A 152 17.96 -7.98 -16.91
C SER A 152 19.09 -8.35 -17.87
N VAL A 153 19.86 -9.40 -17.52
CA VAL A 153 20.83 -10.03 -18.42
C VAL A 153 20.24 -11.21 -19.20
N ASP A 154 19.10 -11.74 -18.74
CA ASP A 154 18.45 -12.93 -19.27
C ASP A 154 17.39 -12.61 -20.35
N TYR A 155 16.84 -11.39 -20.32
CA TYR A 155 15.81 -10.92 -21.26
C TYR A 155 15.87 -9.39 -21.46
N ASP A 156 15.19 -8.89 -22.50
CA ASP A 156 15.09 -7.46 -22.76
C ASP A 156 14.15 -6.77 -21.76
N GLY A 157 14.57 -5.63 -21.21
CA GLY A 157 13.83 -4.87 -20.21
C GLY A 157 14.40 -4.94 -18.80
N LEU A 158 13.60 -4.48 -17.84
CA LEU A 158 13.93 -4.48 -16.42
C LEU A 158 13.68 -5.87 -15.79
N THR A 159 14.36 -6.21 -14.69
CA THR A 159 14.16 -7.48 -14.01
C THR A 159 12.71 -7.71 -13.60
N ARG A 160 11.96 -6.65 -13.26
CA ARG A 160 10.59 -6.75 -12.73
C ARG A 160 10.52 -7.64 -11.49
N SER A 161 11.59 -7.70 -10.70
CA SER A 161 11.68 -8.52 -9.49
C SER A 161 11.71 -7.70 -8.20
N THR A 162 11.75 -6.37 -8.30
CA THR A 162 11.79 -5.46 -7.16
C THR A 162 10.40 -5.10 -6.67
N PHE A 163 10.21 -5.00 -5.36
CA PHE A 163 9.08 -4.28 -4.78
C PHE A 163 9.48 -2.82 -4.54
N ASN A 164 8.75 -1.85 -5.10
CA ASN A 164 9.09 -0.43 -5.02
C ASN A 164 7.92 0.40 -4.49
N VAL A 165 8.12 1.24 -3.49
CA VAL A 165 7.11 2.16 -2.97
C VAL A 165 7.64 3.58 -3.03
N TYR A 166 6.97 4.44 -3.78
CA TYR A 166 7.35 5.83 -4.00
C TYR A 166 6.46 6.73 -3.14
N ASN A 167 6.98 7.21 -2.01
CA ASN A 167 6.13 7.70 -0.91
C ASN A 167 5.86 9.19 -0.92
N ALA A 168 6.88 10.03 -1.11
CA ALA A 168 6.74 11.47 -0.93
C ALA A 168 7.60 12.30 -1.89
N VAL A 169 7.17 13.53 -2.16
CA VAL A 169 7.82 14.49 -3.06
C VAL A 169 7.80 15.89 -2.46
N SER A 170 8.97 16.52 -2.42
CA SER A 170 9.13 17.89 -1.94
C SER A 170 8.85 18.93 -3.03
N GLU A 171 8.75 20.19 -2.60
CA GLU A 171 8.40 21.35 -3.44
C GLU A 171 9.26 21.60 -4.68
N ASP A 172 10.46 21.03 -4.76
CA ASP A 172 11.32 21.16 -5.94
C ASP A 172 11.47 19.85 -6.73
N GLY A 173 10.71 18.82 -6.37
CA GLY A 173 10.70 17.53 -7.05
C GLY A 173 11.72 16.53 -6.59
N VAL A 174 12.49 16.82 -5.53
CA VAL A 174 13.23 15.77 -4.84
C VAL A 174 12.24 14.90 -4.08
N SER A 175 12.36 13.61 -4.23
CA SER A 175 11.38 12.64 -3.75
C SER A 175 12.04 11.48 -3.03
N VAL A 176 11.24 10.70 -2.31
CA VAL A 176 11.71 9.57 -1.53
C VAL A 176 10.81 8.36 -1.66
N GLY A 177 11.39 7.20 -1.41
CA GLY A 177 10.67 5.95 -1.37
C GLY A 177 11.53 4.86 -0.73
N TRP A 178 11.11 3.62 -0.94
CA TRP A 178 11.91 2.45 -0.57
C TRP A 178 11.57 1.28 -1.46
N GLY A 179 12.48 0.32 -1.56
CA GLY A 179 12.22 -0.91 -2.31
C GLY A 179 13.18 -2.04 -1.95
N SER A 180 12.95 -3.21 -2.52
CA SER A 180 13.85 -4.36 -2.41
C SER A 180 14.97 -4.30 -3.45
N ALA A 181 16.05 -5.04 -3.22
CA ALA A 181 17.03 -5.27 -4.26
C ALA A 181 16.42 -6.05 -5.44
N PRO A 182 16.94 -5.88 -6.67
CA PRO A 182 16.61 -6.78 -7.76
C PRO A 182 17.16 -8.19 -7.46
N TYR A 183 16.53 -9.20 -8.05
CA TYR A 183 16.96 -10.58 -7.89
C TYR A 183 17.94 -10.95 -9.00
N ASP A 184 19.08 -11.49 -8.60
CA ASP A 184 20.08 -12.08 -9.48
C ASP A 184 19.87 -13.59 -9.57
N LYS A 185 19.91 -14.10 -10.80
CA LYS A 185 19.93 -15.52 -11.11
C LYS A 185 21.35 -16.06 -10.90
N VAL A 186 21.52 -16.92 -9.90
CA VAL A 186 22.80 -17.54 -9.53
C VAL A 186 22.74 -19.05 -9.66
N SER A 187 23.90 -19.67 -9.87
CA SER A 187 24.05 -21.12 -9.83
C SER A 187 24.66 -21.51 -8.49
N PHE A 188 24.00 -22.43 -7.78
CA PHE A 188 24.40 -22.91 -6.46
C PHE A 188 24.38 -24.44 -6.45
N THR A 189 25.32 -25.06 -5.74
CA THR A 189 25.37 -26.52 -5.58
C THR A 189 25.29 -26.81 -4.09
N PRO A 190 24.17 -27.38 -3.61
CA PRO A 190 24.04 -27.78 -2.22
C PRO A 190 25.15 -28.76 -1.79
N GLU A 191 25.47 -28.77 -0.49
CA GLU A 191 26.38 -29.76 0.07
C GLU A 191 25.80 -31.17 -0.12
N ASP A 192 26.69 -32.14 -0.37
CA ASP A 192 26.33 -33.52 -0.71
C ASP A 192 25.56 -33.71 -2.05
N GLU A 193 25.35 -32.65 -2.83
CA GLU A 193 24.83 -32.73 -4.20
C GLU A 193 25.92 -32.54 -5.27
N ASP A 194 25.73 -33.20 -6.42
CA ASP A 194 26.67 -33.14 -7.56
C ASP A 194 26.18 -32.20 -8.68
N GLU A 195 24.92 -31.76 -8.62
CA GLU A 195 24.28 -30.94 -9.66
C GLU A 195 24.04 -29.53 -9.15
N ALA A 196 24.27 -28.54 -10.02
CA ALA A 196 24.05 -27.15 -9.67
C ALA A 196 22.62 -26.75 -10.04
N GLU A 197 21.97 -26.05 -9.12
CA GLU A 197 20.62 -25.56 -9.23
C GLU A 197 20.61 -24.06 -9.52
N THR A 198 19.48 -23.57 -10.04
CA THR A 198 19.25 -22.14 -10.23
C THR A 198 18.59 -21.56 -8.99
N TRP A 199 19.15 -20.47 -8.48
CA TRP A 199 18.61 -19.72 -7.35
C TRP A 199 18.49 -18.24 -7.70
N PHE A 200 17.51 -17.57 -7.11
CA PHE A 200 17.25 -16.13 -7.23
C PHE A 200 17.57 -15.49 -5.89
N THR A 201 18.64 -14.72 -5.86
CA THR A 201 19.17 -14.07 -4.64
C THR A 201 19.15 -12.56 -4.78
N HIS A 202 19.24 -11.82 -3.68
CA HIS A 202 19.26 -10.35 -3.72
C HIS A 202 20.06 -9.77 -2.54
N ASP A 203 20.57 -8.55 -2.72
CA ASP A 203 21.53 -7.94 -1.77
C ASP A 203 20.90 -7.44 -0.46
N PHE A 204 19.63 -7.02 -0.48
CA PHE A 204 18.93 -6.48 0.68
C PHE A 204 17.42 -6.62 0.56
N ILE A 205 16.75 -6.79 1.71
CA ILE A 205 15.30 -6.95 1.79
C ILE A 205 14.57 -5.65 1.47
N GLU A 206 15.01 -4.55 2.08
CA GLU A 206 14.43 -3.22 1.85
C GLU A 206 15.46 -2.10 2.07
N ARG A 207 15.42 -1.08 1.23
CA ARG A 207 16.30 0.09 1.28
C ARG A 207 15.52 1.35 0.95
N GLY A 208 15.66 2.37 1.79
CA GLY A 208 15.18 3.72 1.51
C GLY A 208 16.02 4.37 0.41
N ILE A 209 15.42 5.28 -0.34
CA ILE A 209 16.10 5.99 -1.43
C ILE A 209 15.59 7.43 -1.51
N VAL A 210 16.51 8.35 -1.80
CA VAL A 210 16.19 9.73 -2.21
C VAL A 210 16.48 9.84 -3.70
N ILE A 211 15.55 10.42 -4.45
CA ILE A 211 15.67 10.64 -5.89
C ILE A 211 15.65 12.15 -6.14
N GLY A 212 16.75 12.67 -6.68
CA GLY A 212 16.87 14.07 -7.08
C GLY A 212 15.90 14.43 -8.19
N ALA A 213 15.61 15.73 -8.32
CA ALA A 213 14.79 16.25 -9.43
C ALA A 213 15.43 15.95 -10.80
N ASP A 214 16.75 15.81 -10.85
CA ASP A 214 17.53 15.42 -12.04
C ASP A 214 17.63 13.90 -12.26
N GLY A 215 17.02 13.09 -11.38
CA GLY A 215 17.08 11.63 -11.40
C GLY A 215 18.24 11.02 -10.63
N THR A 216 19.05 11.81 -9.91
CA THR A 216 20.13 11.27 -9.07
C THR A 216 19.56 10.41 -7.95
N GLU A 217 20.00 9.16 -7.87
CA GLU A 217 19.56 8.19 -6.87
C GLU A 217 20.56 8.09 -5.70
N VAL A 218 20.06 8.25 -4.47
CA VAL A 218 20.85 8.18 -3.24
C VAL A 218 20.23 7.13 -2.30
N PRO A 219 20.73 5.89 -2.29
CA PRO A 219 20.28 4.85 -1.36
C PRO A 219 20.63 5.22 0.10
N LEU A 220 19.66 5.11 1.00
CA LEU A 220 19.79 5.37 2.42
C LEU A 220 20.21 4.10 3.17
N VAL A 221 21.49 3.75 3.08
CA VAL A 221 22.04 2.57 3.77
C VAL A 221 21.96 2.76 5.29
N PRO A 222 21.35 1.83 6.05
CA PRO A 222 21.38 1.90 7.52
C PRO A 222 22.80 1.67 8.05
N GLU A 223 23.09 2.17 9.26
CA GLU A 223 24.38 1.90 9.92
C GLU A 223 24.54 0.41 10.24
N PHE A 224 23.49 -0.21 10.78
CA PHE A 224 23.41 -1.66 10.90
C PHE A 224 22.96 -2.26 9.56
N ASN A 225 23.91 -2.81 8.81
CA ASN A 225 23.69 -3.39 7.48
C ASN A 225 24.15 -4.86 7.35
N GLU A 226 24.41 -5.53 8.47
CA GLU A 226 24.62 -6.98 8.49
C GLU A 226 23.38 -7.68 7.91
N TYR A 227 23.60 -8.75 7.16
CA TYR A 227 22.54 -9.46 6.43
C TYR A 227 21.70 -8.56 5.51
N GLY A 228 22.31 -7.47 5.01
CA GLY A 228 21.72 -6.46 4.14
C GLY A 228 21.12 -5.26 4.88
N GLY A 229 20.74 -5.42 6.16
CA GLY A 229 19.98 -4.43 6.93
C GLY A 229 18.68 -3.99 6.24
N THR A 230 17.96 -3.07 6.88
CA THR A 230 16.72 -2.51 6.35
C THR A 230 16.64 -1.01 6.54
N SER A 231 16.11 -0.30 5.56
CA SER A 231 15.67 1.09 5.76
C SER A 231 14.48 1.43 4.88
N ARG A 232 13.71 2.44 5.31
CA ARG A 232 12.60 3.00 4.53
C ARG A 232 12.62 4.52 4.64
N ALA A 233 12.35 5.21 3.54
CA ALA A 233 12.02 6.65 3.56
C ALA A 233 10.55 6.83 3.24
N ASN A 234 9.83 7.49 4.14
CA ASN A 234 8.38 7.62 4.10
C ASN A 234 7.94 9.05 3.76
N ASP A 235 8.70 10.06 4.18
CA ASP A 235 8.35 11.46 3.93
C ASP A 235 9.60 12.34 3.79
N ILE A 236 9.47 13.45 3.07
CA ILE A 236 10.52 14.43 2.78
C ILE A 236 9.98 15.86 2.83
N VAL A 237 10.67 16.71 3.59
CA VAL A 237 10.42 18.16 3.60
C VAL A 237 11.66 18.92 3.15
N LYS A 238 11.47 19.83 2.20
CA LYS A 238 12.50 20.79 1.82
C LYS A 238 12.64 21.88 2.89
N THR A 239 13.89 22.17 3.26
CA THR A 239 14.26 23.21 4.22
C THR A 239 15.12 24.28 3.55
N ASN A 240 15.52 25.30 4.31
CA ASN A 240 16.43 26.34 3.81
C ASN A 240 17.87 25.86 3.59
N THR A 241 18.23 24.66 4.08
CA THR A 241 19.61 24.14 4.08
C THR A 241 19.74 22.77 3.41
N GLY A 242 18.71 22.33 2.69
CA GLY A 242 18.59 21.00 2.10
C GLY A 242 17.28 20.33 2.51
N TYR A 243 17.33 19.08 2.97
CA TYR A 243 16.12 18.26 3.17
C TYR A 243 16.10 17.56 4.53
N ILE A 244 14.91 17.37 5.07
CA ILE A 244 14.63 16.44 6.16
C ILE A 244 13.89 15.25 5.55
N VAL A 245 14.42 14.05 5.74
CA VAL A 245 13.75 12.80 5.34
C VAL A 245 13.49 11.97 6.58
N VAL A 246 12.32 11.37 6.70
CA VAL A 246 11.97 10.51 7.83
C VAL A 246 11.54 9.11 7.39
N GLY A 247 11.72 8.15 8.29
CA GLY A 247 11.33 6.76 8.03
C GLY A 247 11.74 5.81 9.15
N ASN A 248 12.34 4.67 8.80
CA ASN A 248 12.94 3.75 9.76
C ASN A 248 14.25 3.12 9.23
N VAL A 249 15.08 2.62 10.15
CA VAL A 249 16.30 1.85 9.89
C VAL A 249 16.42 0.66 10.83
N SER A 250 17.08 -0.40 10.39
CA SER A 250 17.56 -1.48 11.26
C SER A 250 18.64 -0.96 12.21
N THR A 251 18.65 -1.49 13.42
CA THR A 251 19.61 -1.12 14.48
C THR A 251 20.42 -2.30 15.00
N ASP A 252 19.79 -3.48 15.08
CA ASP A 252 20.41 -4.76 15.39
C ASP A 252 19.43 -5.91 15.06
N ILE A 253 19.81 -7.13 15.42
CA ILE A 253 18.98 -8.34 15.44
C ILE A 253 19.06 -8.89 16.87
N ASN A 254 17.92 -9.36 17.41
CA ASN A 254 17.91 -9.94 18.75
C ASN A 254 18.64 -11.30 18.80
N PHE A 255 18.94 -11.78 20.00
CA PHE A 255 19.79 -12.96 20.20
C PHE A 255 19.17 -14.23 19.60
N GLU A 256 17.90 -14.52 19.88
CA GLU A 256 17.25 -15.74 19.36
C GLU A 256 17.26 -15.76 17.82
N ARG A 257 17.06 -14.60 17.18
CA ARG A 257 17.08 -14.52 15.71
C ARG A 257 18.47 -14.58 15.12
N LEU A 258 19.49 -14.11 15.83
CA LEU A 258 20.87 -14.33 15.43
C LEU A 258 21.24 -15.80 15.53
N GLU A 259 20.81 -16.50 16.59
CA GLU A 259 21.01 -17.95 16.74
C GLU A 259 20.32 -18.71 15.60
N ASP A 260 19.07 -18.39 15.27
CA ASP A 260 18.38 -18.99 14.12
C ASP A 260 19.12 -18.76 12.78
N ILE A 261 19.73 -17.58 12.58
CA ILE A 261 20.50 -17.31 11.36
C ILE A 261 21.81 -18.12 11.36
N ASP A 262 22.53 -18.12 12.48
CA ASP A 262 23.82 -18.81 12.62
C ASP A 262 23.67 -20.35 12.50
N GLU A 263 22.54 -20.91 12.96
CA GLU A 263 22.27 -22.34 12.92
C GLU A 263 21.70 -22.81 11.57
N ASN A 264 20.90 -21.99 10.87
CA ASN A 264 20.17 -22.44 9.68
C ASN A 264 20.70 -21.85 8.36
N CYS A 265 21.38 -20.70 8.37
CA CYS A 265 21.82 -20.00 7.15
C CYS A 265 23.33 -20.13 6.92
N ASP A 266 23.84 -21.37 6.92
CA ASP A 266 25.26 -21.70 6.79
C ASP A 266 25.79 -21.76 5.35
N GLY A 267 24.89 -21.83 4.37
CA GLY A 267 25.24 -21.93 2.96
C GLY A 267 25.49 -23.35 2.47
N GLU A 268 25.08 -24.37 3.23
CA GLU A 268 25.20 -25.78 2.86
C GLU A 268 24.03 -26.21 1.96
N ASP A 269 22.78 -26.00 2.39
CA ASP A 269 21.58 -26.45 1.65
C ASP A 269 21.06 -25.40 0.63
N GLU A 270 21.27 -24.11 0.90
CA GLU A 270 20.80 -23.01 0.06
C GLU A 270 21.73 -21.77 0.13
N PRO A 271 21.62 -20.80 -0.80
CA PRO A 271 22.31 -19.52 -0.65
C PRO A 271 21.89 -18.79 0.63
N VAL A 272 22.88 -18.30 1.40
CA VAL A 272 22.69 -17.58 2.68
C VAL A 272 21.64 -16.46 2.59
N SER A 273 21.65 -15.67 1.50
CA SER A 273 20.67 -14.59 1.30
C SER A 273 19.24 -15.10 1.16
N SER A 274 19.03 -16.26 0.55
CA SER A 274 17.72 -16.88 0.38
C SER A 274 17.18 -17.35 1.74
N CYS A 275 18.02 -18.02 2.53
CA CYS A 275 17.69 -18.44 3.90
C CYS A 275 17.29 -17.25 4.78
N ILE A 276 18.09 -16.18 4.80
CA ILE A 276 17.81 -14.96 5.57
C ILE A 276 16.46 -14.35 5.18
N ASN A 277 16.16 -14.32 3.88
CA ASN A 277 14.92 -13.74 3.36
C ASN A 277 13.70 -14.60 3.74
N LEU A 278 13.85 -15.92 3.74
CA LEU A 278 12.85 -16.86 4.23
C LEU A 278 12.61 -16.68 5.74
N LEU A 279 13.65 -16.63 6.55
CA LEU A 279 13.55 -16.37 8.00
C LEU A 279 12.85 -15.04 8.26
N ASN A 280 13.27 -13.95 7.61
CA ASN A 280 12.63 -12.65 7.74
C ASN A 280 11.15 -12.66 7.38
N SER A 281 10.74 -13.48 6.40
CA SER A 281 9.33 -13.63 6.00
C SER A 281 8.52 -14.50 6.96
N ASN A 282 9.14 -15.48 7.61
CA ASN A 282 8.48 -16.39 8.55
C ASN A 282 8.17 -15.73 9.90
N PHE A 283 8.93 -14.70 10.28
CA PHE A 283 8.73 -14.00 11.53
C PHE A 283 7.79 -12.80 11.39
N LEU A 284 6.75 -12.77 12.24
CA LEU A 284 5.65 -11.79 12.21
C LEU A 284 6.06 -10.30 12.38
N GLY A 285 7.34 -9.99 12.63
CA GLY A 285 7.91 -8.64 12.67
C GLY A 285 9.23 -8.49 11.91
N GLY A 286 9.63 -9.52 11.15
CA GLY A 286 10.97 -9.65 10.59
C GLY A 286 12.02 -10.04 11.63
N ILE A 287 13.29 -10.05 11.21
CA ILE A 287 14.45 -10.35 12.07
C ILE A 287 15.07 -9.08 12.69
N PHE A 288 14.91 -7.93 12.05
CA PHE A 288 15.59 -6.69 12.45
C PHE A 288 14.81 -5.86 13.45
N ASN A 289 15.47 -5.41 14.52
CA ASN A 289 14.99 -4.30 15.33
C ASN A 289 15.05 -3.01 14.51
N LYS A 290 13.95 -2.26 14.46
CA LYS A 290 13.83 -1.04 13.67
C LYS A 290 13.60 0.18 14.53
N ARG A 291 14.24 1.30 14.20
CA ARG A 291 14.03 2.60 14.84
C ARG A 291 13.59 3.63 13.82
N ALA A 292 12.62 4.45 14.23
CA ALA A 292 12.25 5.66 13.53
C ALA A 292 13.50 6.54 13.40
N VAL A 293 13.68 7.17 12.24
CA VAL A 293 14.91 7.91 11.93
C VAL A 293 14.59 9.19 11.16
N LYS A 294 15.49 10.15 11.30
CA LYS A 294 15.51 11.42 10.58
C LYS A 294 16.88 11.61 9.94
N TRP A 295 16.91 11.67 8.61
CA TRP A 295 18.08 12.07 7.84
C TRP A 295 18.03 13.56 7.54
N GLN A 296 19.16 14.24 7.67
CA GLN A 296 19.34 15.59 7.13
C GLN A 296 20.26 15.49 5.92
N LEU A 297 19.83 16.03 4.79
CA LEU A 297 20.61 16.08 3.56
C LEU A 297 20.87 17.54 3.19
N ASP A 298 22.01 17.83 2.57
CA ASP A 298 22.25 19.14 1.96
C ASP A 298 21.56 19.27 0.59
N ASP A 299 21.64 20.45 -0.05
CA ASP A 299 21.06 20.69 -1.38
C ASP A 299 21.67 19.81 -2.50
N SER A 300 22.81 19.16 -2.23
CA SER A 300 23.45 18.21 -3.16
C SER A 300 23.12 16.76 -2.79
N LEU A 301 22.13 16.53 -1.93
CA LEU A 301 21.68 15.23 -1.43
C LEU A 301 22.77 14.44 -0.67
N ASN A 302 23.80 15.12 -0.13
CA ASN A 302 24.72 14.47 0.78
C ASN A 302 24.09 14.36 2.16
N ILE A 303 24.13 13.17 2.76
CA ILE A 303 23.69 12.96 4.15
C ILE A 303 24.65 13.71 5.08
N THR A 304 24.13 14.68 5.81
CA THR A 304 24.87 15.51 6.77
C THR A 304 24.71 15.04 8.21
N SER A 305 23.58 14.40 8.54
CA SER A 305 23.35 13.75 9.83
C SER A 305 22.26 12.68 9.75
N VAL A 306 22.35 11.68 10.63
CA VAL A 306 21.33 10.66 10.86
C VAL A 306 20.99 10.67 12.35
N GLU A 307 19.71 10.79 12.68
CA GLU A 307 19.20 10.83 14.05
C GLU A 307 18.15 9.73 14.24
N GLU A 308 18.45 8.75 15.11
CA GLU A 308 17.45 7.80 15.60
C GLU A 308 16.49 8.50 16.57
N LEU A 309 15.19 8.38 16.33
CA LEU A 309 14.14 9.07 17.07
C LEU A 309 13.67 8.30 18.31
N GLY A 310 14.10 7.06 18.47
CA GLY A 310 13.85 6.24 19.66
C GLY A 310 12.59 5.37 19.60
N LEU A 311 12.25 4.78 20.75
CA LEU A 311 11.13 3.84 20.96
C LEU A 311 10.28 4.34 22.14
N ALA A 312 8.97 4.18 22.05
CA ALA A 312 8.01 4.61 23.09
C ALA A 312 7.90 3.64 24.28
N LEU A 313 8.70 2.58 24.30
CA LEU A 313 8.89 1.70 25.45
C LEU A 313 10.38 1.50 25.69
N THR A 314 10.72 1.05 26.89
CA THR A 314 12.04 0.51 27.21
C THR A 314 11.88 -1.01 27.31
N PRO A 315 12.51 -1.79 26.41
CA PRO A 315 12.51 -3.25 26.52
C PRO A 315 13.23 -3.69 27.80
N ASP A 316 12.74 -4.76 28.42
CA ASP A 316 13.43 -5.38 29.55
C ASP A 316 14.59 -6.28 29.06
N GLU A 317 15.51 -6.66 29.95
CA GLU A 317 16.72 -7.42 29.57
C GLU A 317 16.38 -8.71 28.79
N ASP A 318 15.41 -9.49 29.27
CA ASP A 318 14.97 -10.73 28.62
C ASP A 318 14.32 -10.45 27.24
N GLU A 319 13.57 -9.35 27.09
CA GLU A 319 12.89 -9.02 25.83
C GLU A 319 13.85 -8.54 24.74
N VAL A 320 14.99 -7.94 25.13
CA VAL A 320 16.04 -7.58 24.16
C VAL A 320 16.63 -8.85 23.50
N GLU A 321 16.56 -10.00 24.17
CA GLU A 321 17.06 -11.28 23.64
C GLU A 321 16.03 -11.96 22.73
N GLU A 322 14.73 -11.86 23.02
CA GLU A 322 13.66 -12.65 22.36
C GLU A 322 12.83 -11.84 21.34
N ASP A 323 12.60 -10.54 21.57
CA ASP A 323 11.60 -9.75 20.84
C ASP A 323 12.19 -8.82 19.77
N THR A 324 11.38 -8.50 18.77
CA THR A 324 11.70 -7.49 17.74
C THR A 324 10.85 -6.24 17.94
N PHE A 325 11.51 -5.11 18.24
CA PHE A 325 10.87 -3.82 18.48
C PHE A 325 10.99 -2.88 17.28
N THR A 326 9.88 -2.21 16.97
CA THR A 326 9.80 -1.26 15.86
C THR A 326 9.23 0.09 16.30
N SER A 327 9.88 1.15 15.84
CA SER A 327 9.28 2.47 15.64
C SER A 327 9.47 2.93 14.19
N THR A 328 8.56 3.74 13.68
CA THR A 328 8.60 4.27 12.32
C THR A 328 8.03 5.67 12.28
N ALA A 329 8.71 6.60 11.64
CA ALA A 329 8.16 7.92 11.30
C ALA A 329 7.52 7.86 9.91
N PHE A 330 6.27 8.31 9.79
CA PHE A 330 5.50 8.31 8.54
C PHE A 330 5.42 9.69 7.90
N ALA A 331 5.42 10.76 8.69
CA ALA A 331 5.38 12.14 8.19
C ALA A 331 6.21 13.09 9.07
N VAL A 332 6.60 14.23 8.52
CA VAL A 332 7.34 15.31 9.19
C VAL A 332 6.88 16.68 8.69
N ASN A 333 6.75 17.67 9.57
CA ASN A 333 6.41 19.04 9.17
C ASN A 333 7.65 19.94 9.03
N ALA A 334 7.47 21.19 8.57
CA ALA A 334 8.56 22.14 8.38
C ALA A 334 9.27 22.53 9.70
N ASN A 335 8.65 22.27 10.86
CA ASN A 335 9.26 22.48 12.17
C ASN A 335 10.16 21.31 12.61
N GLY A 336 10.24 20.23 11.82
CA GLY A 336 11.01 19.03 12.14
C GLY A 336 10.36 18.12 13.18
N VAL A 337 9.06 18.29 13.45
CA VAL A 337 8.28 17.36 14.27
C VAL A 337 7.84 16.21 13.39
N ALA A 338 8.29 15.01 13.72
CA ALA A 338 7.90 13.80 12.99
C ALA A 338 6.77 13.08 13.73
N VAL A 339 5.91 12.39 12.99
CA VAL A 339 4.82 11.58 13.53
C VAL A 339 4.87 10.18 12.93
N GLY A 340 4.38 9.20 13.67
CA GLY A 340 4.34 7.85 13.15
C GLY A 340 3.75 6.84 14.12
N SER A 341 4.43 5.70 14.26
CA SER A 341 4.06 4.67 15.21
C SER A 341 5.27 4.11 15.97
N SER A 342 5.00 3.54 17.13
CA SER A 342 5.99 2.84 17.94
C SER A 342 5.34 1.69 18.69
N HIS A 343 6.10 0.64 18.98
CA HIS A 343 5.72 -0.29 20.04
C HIS A 343 5.64 0.46 21.37
N THR A 344 4.55 0.25 22.11
CA THR A 344 4.29 0.75 23.46
C THR A 344 3.80 -0.40 24.33
N ARG A 345 3.90 -0.29 25.66
CA ARG A 345 3.24 -1.24 26.57
C ARG A 345 1.72 -1.16 26.42
N TYR A 346 1.06 -2.32 26.44
CA TYR A 346 -0.39 -2.40 26.41
C TYR A 346 -0.95 -2.05 27.78
N LYS A 347 -1.53 -0.85 27.91
CA LYS A 347 -2.01 -0.31 29.19
C LYS A 347 -0.90 -0.34 30.25
N ASN A 348 -1.15 -1.01 31.37
CA ASN A 348 -0.21 -1.26 32.46
C ASN A 348 0.28 -2.72 32.46
N ASN A 349 0.24 -3.41 31.32
CA ASN A 349 0.77 -4.77 31.19
C ASN A 349 2.16 -4.71 30.56
N ASP A 350 3.16 -5.05 31.37
CA ASP A 350 4.55 -5.04 30.92
C ASP A 350 4.82 -6.16 29.90
N ASN A 351 4.09 -7.28 29.95
CA ASN A 351 4.34 -8.45 29.09
C ASN A 351 3.66 -8.38 27.71
N THR A 352 3.15 -7.23 27.30
CA THR A 352 2.45 -7.11 26.01
C THR A 352 2.72 -5.74 25.44
N PHE A 353 3.25 -5.70 24.23
CA PHE A 353 3.37 -4.46 23.47
C PHE A 353 2.36 -4.39 22.33
N VAL A 354 2.05 -3.17 21.92
CA VAL A 354 1.15 -2.83 20.83
C VAL A 354 1.74 -1.69 20.01
N THR A 355 1.39 -1.62 18.72
CA THR A 355 1.82 -0.51 17.86
C THR A 355 0.86 0.67 18.01
N MET A 356 1.33 1.77 18.58
CA MET A 356 0.50 2.95 18.86
C MET A 356 0.98 4.19 18.12
N PRO A 357 0.07 5.14 17.82
CA PRO A 357 0.44 6.42 17.23
C PRO A 357 1.30 7.23 18.21
N VAL A 358 2.35 7.84 17.69
CA VAL A 358 3.30 8.67 18.45
C VAL A 358 3.70 9.89 17.64
N TYR A 359 4.25 10.89 18.34
CA TYR A 359 5.07 11.92 17.71
C TYR A 359 6.46 11.96 18.32
N PHE A 360 7.43 12.35 17.52
CA PHE A 360 8.84 12.48 17.86
C PHE A 360 9.18 13.97 17.89
N LYS A 361 9.52 14.48 19.07
CA LYS A 361 9.79 15.91 19.26
C LYS A 361 10.79 16.11 20.39
N ASP A 362 11.76 16.99 20.16
CA ASP A 362 12.75 17.40 21.16
C ASP A 362 13.53 16.21 21.79
N GLY A 363 13.75 15.14 21.02
CA GLY A 363 14.44 13.92 21.46
C GLY A 363 13.57 12.96 22.28
N GLU A 364 12.26 13.19 22.37
CA GLU A 364 11.31 12.34 23.08
C GLU A 364 10.33 11.67 22.10
N VAL A 365 9.92 10.43 22.45
CA VAL A 365 8.82 9.71 21.81
C VAL A 365 7.58 9.85 22.67
N VAL A 366 6.56 10.55 22.17
CA VAL A 366 5.37 10.87 22.96
C VAL A 366 4.15 10.08 22.50
N THR A 367 3.59 9.32 23.43
CA THR A 367 2.27 8.67 23.30
C THR A 367 1.18 9.61 23.81
N TYR A 368 0.08 9.76 23.07
CA TYR A 368 -0.99 10.71 23.42
C TYR A 368 -2.40 10.12 23.32
N ILE A 369 -2.49 8.83 22.99
CA ILE A 369 -3.74 8.08 22.94
C ILE A 369 -3.90 7.29 24.23
N ASP A 370 -5.01 7.53 24.94
CA ASP A 370 -5.35 6.82 26.18
C ASP A 370 -5.85 5.40 25.87
N GLN A 371 -5.12 4.39 26.36
CA GLN A 371 -5.47 2.97 26.19
C GLN A 371 -6.48 2.44 27.23
N GLU A 372 -6.74 3.16 28.32
CA GLU A 372 -7.65 2.71 29.38
C GLU A 372 -9.12 2.96 29.02
N ASN A 373 -9.39 4.12 28.42
CA ASN A 373 -10.74 4.52 28.01
C ASN A 373 -11.07 4.11 26.58
N ASP A 374 -10.06 3.96 25.73
CA ASP A 374 -10.22 3.53 24.36
C ASP A 374 -9.69 2.12 24.23
N SER A 375 -10.45 1.22 23.62
CA SER A 375 -10.04 -0.15 23.31
C SER A 375 -8.96 -0.22 22.19
N ASN A 376 -8.08 0.79 22.17
CA ASN A 376 -7.01 1.06 21.23
C ASN A 376 -5.92 0.01 21.35
N GLN A 377 -5.99 -0.98 20.46
CA GLN A 377 -5.00 -2.05 20.39
C GLN A 377 -3.93 -1.80 19.34
N THR A 378 -4.21 -0.93 18.37
CA THR A 378 -3.24 -0.51 17.35
C THR A 378 -3.61 0.88 16.82
N GLY A 379 -2.65 1.61 16.27
CA GLY A 379 -2.90 2.83 15.51
C GLY A 379 -1.62 3.46 14.99
N ILE A 380 -1.77 4.46 14.11
CA ILE A 380 -0.66 5.22 13.54
C ILE A 380 -1.03 6.69 13.41
N SER A 381 -0.01 7.54 13.45
CA SER A 381 -0.07 8.93 13.00
C SER A 381 0.46 8.99 11.58
N SER A 382 -0.41 9.29 10.62
CA SER A 382 -0.06 9.27 9.20
C SER A 382 0.40 10.63 8.69
N ALA A 383 -0.16 11.73 9.21
CA ALA A 383 0.12 13.06 8.71
C ALA A 383 0.20 14.12 9.83
N ILE A 384 0.90 15.22 9.55
CA ILE A 384 1.05 16.36 10.45
C ILE A 384 1.17 17.65 9.64
N ASN A 385 0.44 18.71 10.04
CA ASN A 385 0.59 20.04 9.44
C ASN A 385 1.57 20.93 10.22
N ASP A 386 1.86 22.14 9.72
CA ASP A 386 2.82 23.06 10.33
C ASP A 386 2.32 23.69 11.64
N GLU A 387 1.01 23.63 11.90
CA GLU A 387 0.41 24.01 13.20
C GLU A 387 0.53 22.88 14.25
N ASN A 388 1.24 21.79 13.93
CA ASN A 388 1.44 20.61 14.79
C ASN A 388 0.12 19.89 15.14
N ILE A 389 -0.81 19.86 14.18
CA ILE A 389 -2.00 19.03 14.26
C ILE A 389 -1.73 17.73 13.51
N ILE A 390 -1.87 16.62 14.23
CA ILE A 390 -1.64 15.27 13.74
C ILE A 390 -2.96 14.69 13.27
N ALA A 391 -2.96 13.98 12.15
CA ALA A 391 -4.06 13.13 11.70
C ALA A 391 -3.60 11.66 11.62
N GLY A 392 -4.54 10.73 11.81
CA GLY A 392 -4.25 9.30 11.75
C GLY A 392 -5.45 8.45 12.10
N TYR A 393 -5.19 7.19 12.47
CA TYR A 393 -6.23 6.28 12.95
C TYR A 393 -5.80 5.47 14.17
N VAL A 394 -6.79 5.03 14.94
CA VAL A 394 -6.64 4.04 16.02
C VAL A 394 -7.74 3.00 15.93
N THR A 395 -7.48 1.80 16.41
CA THR A 395 -8.44 0.70 16.40
C THR A 395 -9.33 0.75 17.63
N ARG A 396 -10.64 0.99 17.50
CA ARG A 396 -11.60 1.06 18.61
C ARG A 396 -12.66 -0.03 18.54
N ILE A 397 -13.21 -0.41 19.68
CA ILE A 397 -14.42 -1.23 19.77
C ILE A 397 -15.64 -0.31 19.80
N VAL A 398 -16.46 -0.42 18.76
CA VAL A 398 -17.73 0.29 18.62
C VAL A 398 -18.82 -0.76 18.42
N GLU A 399 -19.82 -0.79 19.31
CA GLU A 399 -20.90 -1.81 19.31
C GLU A 399 -20.38 -3.26 19.20
N ASN A 400 -19.34 -3.61 19.97
CA ASN A 400 -18.64 -4.90 19.96
C ASN A 400 -17.90 -5.24 18.65
N THR A 401 -17.81 -4.30 17.71
CA THR A 401 -17.03 -4.45 16.46
C THR A 401 -15.74 -3.65 16.57
N ARG A 402 -14.63 -4.28 16.18
CA ARG A 402 -13.33 -3.61 16.12
C ARG A 402 -13.22 -2.86 14.80
N VAL A 403 -13.02 -1.54 14.86
CA VAL A 403 -12.98 -0.64 13.70
C VAL A 403 -11.77 0.28 13.76
N ARG A 404 -11.16 0.57 12.62
CA ARG A 404 -10.23 1.70 12.49
C ARG A 404 -11.02 2.99 12.60
N LYS A 405 -10.56 3.91 13.43
CA LYS A 405 -11.21 5.17 13.71
C LYS A 405 -10.23 6.31 13.47
N PHE A 406 -10.51 7.10 12.44
CA PHE A 406 -9.86 8.38 12.21
C PHE A 406 -9.88 9.27 13.47
N PHE A 407 -8.75 9.92 13.75
CA PHE A 407 -8.60 10.96 14.76
C PHE A 407 -7.81 12.17 14.21
N TYR A 408 -7.95 13.32 14.89
CA TYR A 408 -6.94 14.36 14.88
C TYR A 408 -6.49 14.71 16.30
N HIS A 409 -5.24 15.11 16.47
CA HIS A 409 -4.63 15.49 17.75
C HIS A 409 -3.89 16.82 17.62
N ASP A 410 -4.18 17.76 18.50
CA ASP A 410 -3.48 19.04 18.59
C ASP A 410 -2.43 18.97 19.70
N ILE A 411 -1.14 19.02 19.32
CA ILE A 411 -0.01 18.94 20.26
C ILE A 411 -0.03 20.10 21.27
N ALA A 412 -0.44 21.30 20.85
CA ALA A 412 -0.40 22.48 21.72
C ALA A 412 -1.45 22.40 22.84
N THR A 413 -2.60 21.80 22.57
CA THR A 413 -3.67 21.65 23.57
C THR A 413 -3.73 20.27 24.22
N GLY A 414 -3.07 19.26 23.63
CA GLY A 414 -3.11 17.87 24.06
C GLY A 414 -4.46 17.19 23.82
N ASN A 415 -5.34 17.77 23.01
CA ASN A 415 -6.67 17.24 22.76
C ASN A 415 -6.69 16.31 21.55
N THR A 416 -7.28 15.13 21.73
CA THR A 416 -7.59 14.19 20.64
C THR A 416 -9.09 14.16 20.39
N VAL A 417 -9.48 14.25 19.11
CA VAL A 417 -10.88 14.23 18.68
C VAL A 417 -11.10 13.11 17.66
N TYR A 418 -12.26 12.47 17.76
CA TYR A 418 -12.69 11.36 16.90
C TYR A 418 -13.99 11.72 16.17
N PRO A 419 -13.92 12.29 14.96
CA PRO A 419 -15.11 12.72 14.22
C PRO A 419 -16.06 11.57 13.87
N THR A 420 -17.34 11.87 13.60
CA THR A 420 -18.32 10.82 13.23
C THR A 420 -18.07 10.32 11.81
N ASN A 421 -18.09 9.00 11.59
CA ASN A 421 -17.92 8.38 10.26
C ASN A 421 -19.27 8.37 9.50
N PHE A 422 -19.29 7.85 8.26
CA PHE A 422 -20.53 7.66 7.49
C PHE A 422 -21.58 6.83 8.23
N PHE A 423 -21.15 5.82 8.98
CA PHE A 423 -21.96 5.10 9.97
C PHE A 423 -21.10 4.70 11.17
N LEU A 424 -21.75 4.33 12.28
CA LEU A 424 -21.10 4.19 13.60
C LEU A 424 -19.92 3.21 13.61
N ALA A 425 -20.05 2.04 12.97
CA ALA A 425 -19.04 0.98 12.93
C ALA A 425 -18.28 0.89 11.60
N ALA A 426 -18.11 2.02 10.91
CA ALA A 426 -17.31 2.12 9.68
C ALA A 426 -15.82 2.18 10.04
N ASN A 427 -14.97 1.45 9.31
CA ASN A 427 -13.53 1.74 9.31
C ASN A 427 -13.27 3.10 8.66
N SER A 428 -12.38 3.90 9.25
CA SER A 428 -11.88 5.14 8.65
C SER A 428 -10.39 5.38 8.95
N THR A 429 -9.70 5.94 7.96
CA THR A 429 -8.28 6.32 7.98
C THR A 429 -8.17 7.78 7.53
N ALA A 430 -7.36 8.60 8.20
CA ALA A 430 -6.93 9.88 7.63
C ALA A 430 -5.57 9.71 6.98
N ASN A 431 -5.41 10.25 5.77
CA ASN A 431 -4.17 10.14 4.99
C ASN A 431 -3.37 11.43 5.03
N ASP A 432 -4.03 12.60 5.00
CA ASP A 432 -3.34 13.88 4.94
C ASP A 432 -4.13 15.03 5.59
N ILE A 433 -3.42 16.11 5.95
CA ILE A 433 -3.94 17.33 6.57
C ILE A 433 -3.19 18.59 6.09
N ASN A 434 -3.92 19.59 5.60
CA ASN A 434 -3.33 20.90 5.26
C ASN A 434 -3.32 21.89 6.44
N ASN A 435 -2.63 23.03 6.29
CA ASN A 435 -2.51 24.08 7.29
C ASN A 435 -3.80 24.86 7.52
N GLN A 436 -4.76 24.78 6.60
CA GLN A 436 -6.11 25.27 6.84
C GLN A 436 -6.90 24.35 7.77
N GLY A 437 -6.46 23.12 8.04
CA GLY A 437 -7.13 22.16 8.91
C GLY A 437 -8.23 21.35 8.20
N TYR A 438 -8.10 21.17 6.88
CA TYR A 438 -8.83 20.13 6.15
C TYR A 438 -8.04 18.83 6.19
N ILE A 439 -8.75 17.74 6.44
CA ILE A 439 -8.24 16.38 6.55
C ILE A 439 -8.93 15.54 5.49
N VAL A 440 -8.17 14.74 4.74
CA VAL A 440 -8.71 13.79 3.77
C VAL A 440 -8.33 12.35 4.11
N GLY A 441 -9.10 11.41 3.59
CA GLY A 441 -8.85 9.98 3.78
C GLY A 441 -9.97 9.13 3.20
N GLU A 442 -10.11 7.90 3.68
CA GLU A 442 -11.17 6.98 3.28
C GLU A 442 -11.98 6.43 4.45
N SER A 443 -13.26 6.14 4.20
CA SER A 443 -14.16 5.50 5.14
C SER A 443 -15.09 4.51 4.44
N GLU A 444 -15.49 3.46 5.14
CA GLU A 444 -16.49 2.52 4.64
C GLU A 444 -17.87 3.17 4.55
N LEU A 445 -18.60 2.92 3.45
CA LEU A 445 -19.98 3.37 3.23
C LEU A 445 -21.04 2.36 3.72
N GLY A 446 -20.68 1.08 3.78
CA GLY A 446 -21.57 -0.03 4.18
C GLY A 446 -21.97 -0.90 2.97
N GLY A 447 -22.12 -2.22 3.19
CA GLY A 447 -22.37 -3.24 2.14
C GLY A 447 -22.40 -4.66 2.75
N SER A 448 -22.84 -5.69 1.99
CA SER A 448 -22.97 -7.08 2.50
C SER A 448 -21.64 -7.65 3.04
N ASP A 449 -21.73 -8.58 3.99
CA ASP A 449 -20.64 -9.15 4.84
C ASP A 449 -19.34 -9.62 4.14
N SER A 450 -19.25 -9.62 2.80
CA SER A 450 -18.07 -10.09 2.05
C SER A 450 -17.22 -8.99 1.37
N SER A 451 -17.72 -7.76 1.17
CA SER A 451 -16.90 -6.59 0.82
C SER A 451 -17.65 -5.31 1.18
N ARG A 452 -17.06 -4.48 2.05
CA ARG A 452 -17.59 -3.15 2.35
C ARG A 452 -16.99 -2.16 1.38
N ASP A 453 -17.84 -1.51 0.59
CA ASP A 453 -17.40 -0.43 -0.31
C ASP A 453 -16.82 0.74 0.51
N LYS A 454 -15.77 1.36 -0.02
CA LYS A 454 -15.11 2.53 0.54
C LYS A 454 -15.47 3.77 -0.27
N ALA A 455 -15.45 4.93 0.39
CA ALA A 455 -15.42 6.23 -0.27
C ALA A 455 -14.42 7.16 0.39
N ALA A 456 -13.89 8.06 -0.42
CA ALA A 456 -13.06 9.15 0.06
C ALA A 456 -13.89 10.15 0.86
N PHE A 457 -13.30 10.71 1.91
CA PHE A 457 -13.90 11.77 2.70
C PHE A 457 -13.00 13.00 2.76
N ILE A 458 -13.65 14.13 3.02
CA ILE A 458 -13.01 15.37 3.49
C ILE A 458 -13.66 15.77 4.82
N TYR A 459 -12.84 16.28 5.74
CA TYR A 459 -13.25 16.73 7.06
C TYR A 459 -12.58 18.05 7.40
N LYS A 460 -13.34 19.02 7.90
CA LYS A 460 -12.81 20.27 8.43
C LYS A 460 -12.77 20.20 9.95
N ILE A 461 -11.63 20.52 10.55
CA ILE A 461 -11.49 20.56 12.02
C ILE A 461 -12.58 21.45 12.63
N GLY A 462 -13.30 20.88 13.59
CA GLY A 462 -14.41 21.53 14.29
C GLY A 462 -15.80 21.09 13.80
N GLU A 463 -15.90 20.42 12.66
CA GLU A 463 -17.15 19.82 12.18
C GLU A 463 -17.49 18.52 12.95
N ASP A 464 -18.75 18.10 12.89
CA ASP A 464 -19.25 16.94 13.65
C ASP A 464 -18.95 15.59 12.97
N LYS A 465 -18.95 15.56 11.63
CA LYS A 465 -18.85 14.33 10.82
C LYS A 465 -18.01 14.56 9.57
N ILE A 466 -17.46 13.47 9.04
CA ILE A 466 -16.83 13.45 7.72
C ILE A 466 -17.87 13.62 6.60
N THR A 467 -17.45 14.17 5.46
CA THR A 467 -18.29 14.33 4.26
C THR A 467 -17.74 13.50 3.12
N ASN A 468 -18.60 12.78 2.40
CA ASN A 468 -18.22 11.96 1.25
C ASN A 468 -17.84 12.87 0.08
N ILE A 469 -16.65 12.69 -0.48
CA ILE A 469 -16.17 13.53 -1.60
C ILE A 469 -17.03 13.35 -2.85
N ASN A 470 -17.62 12.18 -3.05
CA ASN A 470 -18.50 11.91 -4.18
C ASN A 470 -19.78 12.77 -4.15
N ASP A 471 -20.19 13.27 -2.98
CA ASP A 471 -21.33 14.19 -2.85
C ASP A 471 -21.03 15.57 -3.46
N PHE A 472 -19.77 15.86 -3.81
CA PHE A 472 -19.34 17.11 -4.45
C PHE A 472 -19.05 16.98 -5.95
N LEU A 473 -19.28 15.80 -6.53
CA LEU A 473 -19.09 15.50 -7.95
C LEU A 473 -20.44 15.53 -8.69
N PRO A 474 -20.45 15.79 -10.01
CA PRO A 474 -21.68 15.78 -10.80
C PRO A 474 -22.28 14.37 -10.89
N CYS A 475 -23.59 14.29 -11.07
CA CYS A 475 -24.29 13.00 -11.19
C CYS A 475 -24.11 12.41 -12.60
N TYR A 476 -24.03 13.27 -13.60
CA TYR A 476 -23.96 12.92 -15.01
C TYR A 476 -22.76 13.59 -15.69
N GLU A 477 -22.36 13.05 -16.84
CA GLU A 477 -21.46 13.73 -17.75
C GLU A 477 -22.10 15.00 -18.33
N SER A 478 -21.32 15.74 -19.13
CA SER A 478 -21.76 17.00 -19.76
C SER A 478 -22.97 16.87 -20.71
N ASP A 479 -23.34 15.65 -21.08
CA ASP A 479 -24.55 15.36 -21.86
C ASP A 479 -25.84 15.36 -21.02
N GLY A 480 -25.72 15.27 -19.70
CA GLY A 480 -26.84 15.20 -18.76
C GLY A 480 -27.63 13.88 -18.79
N GLU A 481 -27.11 12.84 -19.45
CA GLU A 481 -27.76 11.53 -19.59
C GLU A 481 -26.86 10.38 -19.15
N THR A 482 -25.55 10.47 -19.38
CA THR A 482 -24.60 9.41 -19.05
C THR A 482 -24.16 9.56 -17.59
N ASP A 483 -24.24 8.49 -16.81
CA ASP A 483 -23.77 8.48 -15.41
C ASP A 483 -22.31 8.93 -15.32
N TYR A 484 -21.99 9.70 -14.28
CA TYR A 484 -20.63 10.13 -14.05
C TYR A 484 -19.70 8.91 -13.86
N PRO A 485 -18.63 8.75 -14.66
CA PRO A 485 -17.94 7.47 -14.77
C PRO A 485 -16.98 7.17 -13.62
N TYR A 486 -16.81 8.09 -12.68
CA TYR A 486 -15.85 7.98 -11.59
C TYR A 486 -16.54 7.84 -10.24
N THR A 487 -16.00 6.95 -9.40
CA THR A 487 -16.29 6.91 -7.96
C THR A 487 -14.97 7.06 -7.21
N VAL A 488 -14.82 8.12 -6.43
CA VAL A 488 -13.61 8.39 -5.64
C VAL A 488 -13.64 7.55 -4.37
N VAL A 489 -12.68 6.62 -4.29
CA VAL A 489 -12.62 5.61 -3.22
C VAL A 489 -11.63 5.96 -2.13
N GLU A 490 -10.57 6.69 -2.47
CA GLU A 490 -9.50 7.09 -1.55
C GLU A 490 -9.03 8.52 -1.88
N ALA A 491 -8.80 9.33 -0.85
CA ALA A 491 -8.16 10.64 -0.96
C ALA A 491 -6.85 10.59 -0.16
N ASN A 492 -5.74 10.79 -0.85
CA ASN A 492 -4.40 10.53 -0.31
C ASN A 492 -3.71 11.82 0.12
N VAL A 493 -3.92 12.91 -0.62
CA VAL A 493 -3.25 14.19 -0.40
C VAL A 493 -4.26 15.33 -0.49
N ILE A 494 -4.08 16.36 0.33
CA ILE A 494 -4.77 17.64 0.23
C ILE A 494 -3.77 18.79 0.35
N ASN A 495 -3.69 19.61 -0.70
CA ASN A 495 -2.77 20.74 -0.72
C ASN A 495 -3.40 22.01 -0.10
N GLU A 496 -2.62 23.09 -0.02
CA GLU A 496 -3.07 24.38 0.53
C GLU A 496 -4.05 25.13 -0.38
N ASN A 497 -4.23 24.70 -1.63
CA ASN A 497 -5.33 25.20 -2.47
C ASN A 497 -6.63 24.39 -2.27
N ASN A 498 -6.64 23.44 -1.32
CA ASN A 498 -7.69 22.45 -1.12
C ASN A 498 -7.95 21.58 -2.36
N GLU A 499 -6.95 21.42 -3.23
CA GLU A 499 -6.98 20.40 -4.27
C GLU A 499 -6.72 19.04 -3.60
N VAL A 500 -7.53 18.05 -3.97
CA VAL A 500 -7.43 16.69 -3.41
C VAL A 500 -6.89 15.76 -4.48
N PHE A 501 -5.89 14.97 -4.14
CA PHE A 501 -5.33 13.95 -5.01
C PHE A 501 -5.62 12.58 -4.42
N GLY A 502 -6.02 11.63 -5.27
CA GLY A 502 -6.48 10.34 -4.78
C GLY A 502 -6.75 9.34 -5.89
N VAL A 503 -7.63 8.39 -5.56
CA VAL A 503 -7.92 7.23 -6.40
C VAL A 503 -9.42 7.19 -6.65
N ALA A 504 -9.78 7.07 -7.93
CA ALA A 504 -11.14 6.77 -8.35
C ALA A 504 -11.21 5.42 -9.06
N THR A 505 -12.38 4.81 -9.07
CA THR A 505 -12.68 3.65 -9.90
C THR A 505 -13.48 4.06 -11.12
N LYS A 506 -13.15 3.49 -12.28
CA LYS A 506 -13.94 3.61 -13.52
C LYS A 506 -14.01 2.27 -14.25
N THR A 507 -14.96 2.13 -15.17
CA THR A 507 -15.08 0.94 -16.02
C THR A 507 -14.37 1.14 -17.35
N VAL A 508 -13.55 0.18 -17.77
CA VAL A 508 -12.77 0.19 -19.03
C VAL A 508 -12.89 -1.15 -19.76
N GLU A 509 -12.47 -1.17 -21.03
CA GLU A 509 -12.28 -2.42 -21.78
C GLU A 509 -11.24 -3.30 -21.06
N LYS A 510 -11.58 -4.56 -20.86
CA LYS A 510 -10.71 -5.53 -20.19
C LYS A 510 -9.54 -5.89 -21.09
N ARG A 511 -8.35 -5.91 -20.51
CA ARG A 511 -7.12 -6.31 -21.19
C ARG A 511 -6.56 -7.61 -20.66
N ASP A 512 -5.98 -8.41 -21.54
CA ASP A 512 -5.24 -9.62 -21.20
C ASP A 512 -3.85 -9.26 -20.66
N THR A 513 -3.10 -10.27 -20.24
CA THR A 513 -1.79 -10.05 -19.63
C THR A 513 -0.71 -9.56 -20.60
N LEU A 514 -0.96 -9.58 -21.92
CA LEU A 514 -0.12 -8.97 -22.96
C LEU A 514 -0.65 -7.60 -23.42
N GLY A 515 -1.74 -7.10 -22.81
CA GLY A 515 -2.35 -5.81 -23.10
C GLY A 515 -3.38 -5.82 -24.24
N GLY A 516 -3.72 -6.99 -24.80
CA GLY A 516 -4.75 -7.17 -25.83
C GLY A 516 -6.16 -7.05 -25.27
N VAL A 517 -7.14 -6.65 -26.10
CA VAL A 517 -8.55 -6.54 -25.66
C VAL A 517 -9.17 -7.94 -25.54
N VAL A 518 -9.80 -8.21 -24.40
CA VAL A 518 -10.47 -9.49 -24.13
C VAL A 518 -11.89 -9.49 -24.69
N THR A 519 -12.25 -10.56 -25.39
CA THR A 519 -13.62 -10.80 -25.85
C THR A 519 -14.21 -12.08 -25.27
N ASP A 520 -15.53 -12.09 -25.07
CA ASP A 520 -16.27 -13.30 -24.71
C ASP A 520 -16.29 -14.32 -25.87
N ILE A 521 -16.89 -15.49 -25.63
CA ILE A 521 -17.04 -16.57 -26.63
C ILE A 521 -17.89 -16.16 -27.86
N ASN A 522 -18.63 -15.06 -27.77
CA ASN A 522 -19.46 -14.52 -28.86
C ASN A 522 -18.76 -13.39 -29.62
N GLY A 523 -17.56 -12.98 -29.18
CA GLY A 523 -16.80 -11.87 -29.75
C GLY A 523 -17.17 -10.48 -29.21
N ASN A 524 -17.92 -10.38 -28.11
CA ASN A 524 -18.22 -9.11 -27.44
C ASN A 524 -17.06 -8.71 -26.52
N ILE A 525 -16.72 -7.43 -26.46
CA ILE A 525 -15.69 -6.91 -25.57
C ILE A 525 -16.13 -7.09 -24.10
N GLU A 526 -15.24 -7.64 -23.29
CA GLU A 526 -15.42 -7.69 -21.83
C GLU A 526 -14.97 -6.36 -21.21
N PHE A 527 -15.62 -5.95 -20.12
CA PHE A 527 -15.30 -4.74 -19.37
C PHE A 527 -14.92 -5.08 -17.94
N GLU A 528 -14.14 -4.21 -17.31
CA GLU A 528 -13.73 -4.35 -15.92
C GLU A 528 -13.56 -2.99 -15.24
N THR A 529 -13.64 -2.99 -13.91
CA THR A 529 -13.40 -1.81 -13.08
C THR A 529 -11.91 -1.69 -12.75
N VAL A 530 -11.34 -0.50 -12.97
CA VAL A 530 -9.94 -0.18 -12.68
C VAL A 530 -9.81 1.03 -11.76
N ALA A 531 -8.78 1.02 -10.93
CA ALA A 531 -8.35 2.16 -10.15
C ALA A 531 -7.50 3.11 -11.00
N VAL A 532 -7.80 4.40 -10.93
CA VAL A 532 -7.09 5.48 -11.61
C VAL A 532 -6.78 6.64 -10.68
N ALA A 533 -5.61 7.23 -10.89
CA ALA A 533 -5.16 8.44 -10.22
C ALA A 533 -5.96 9.66 -10.68
N VAL A 534 -6.47 10.43 -9.73
CA VAL A 534 -7.30 11.63 -10.00
C VAL A 534 -6.86 12.83 -9.18
N LYS A 535 -7.06 14.02 -9.75
CA LYS A 535 -6.98 15.32 -9.09
C LYS A 535 -8.37 15.96 -9.07
N LEU A 536 -8.81 16.39 -7.89
CA LEU A 536 -10.03 17.13 -7.66
C LEU A 536 -9.69 18.59 -7.35
N THR A 537 -10.19 19.51 -8.16
CA THR A 537 -9.96 20.96 -8.01
C THR A 537 -11.25 21.64 -7.52
N PRO A 538 -11.24 22.42 -6.44
CA PRO A 538 -12.41 23.16 -5.98
C PRO A 538 -12.92 24.14 -7.04
N LEU A 539 -14.24 24.18 -7.24
CA LEU A 539 -14.90 25.14 -8.13
C LEU A 539 -15.43 26.34 -7.34
N GLU A 540 -15.05 27.55 -7.75
CA GLU A 540 -15.60 28.79 -7.18
C GLU A 540 -17.09 28.93 -7.51
N ASN A 541 -17.94 28.99 -6.47
CA ASN A 541 -19.41 29.12 -6.58
C ASN A 541 -20.11 27.90 -7.20
N GLY A 542 -19.56 26.70 -7.05
CA GLY A 542 -20.27 25.46 -7.38
C GLY A 542 -21.52 25.26 -6.53
N GLU A 543 -22.60 24.78 -7.15
CA GLU A 543 -23.78 24.30 -6.42
C GLU A 543 -23.77 22.77 -6.42
N ILE A 544 -23.93 22.16 -5.24
CA ILE A 544 -24.05 20.70 -5.10
C ILE A 544 -25.28 20.23 -5.89
N GLU A 545 -25.08 19.29 -6.81
CA GLU A 545 -26.14 18.72 -7.62
C GLU A 545 -27.01 17.78 -6.76
N ASP A 546 -28.33 17.92 -6.84
CA ASP A 546 -29.28 17.02 -6.17
C ASP A 546 -29.51 15.80 -7.07
N CYS A 547 -28.62 14.80 -6.95
CA CYS A 547 -28.76 13.56 -7.70
C CYS A 547 -30.04 12.84 -7.29
N ALA A 548 -30.84 12.41 -8.28
CA ALA A 548 -31.97 11.54 -8.00
C ALA A 548 -31.47 10.28 -7.27
N PRO A 549 -32.16 9.80 -6.23
CA PRO A 549 -31.79 8.53 -5.59
C PRO A 549 -31.79 7.45 -6.68
N PRO A 550 -30.80 6.54 -6.69
CA PRO A 550 -30.72 5.52 -7.73
C PRO A 550 -32.07 4.82 -7.84
N GLU A 551 -32.61 4.75 -9.06
CA GLU A 551 -33.77 3.88 -9.29
C GLU A 551 -33.38 2.50 -8.76
N ALA A 552 -34.31 1.82 -8.09
CA ALA A 552 -34.08 0.45 -7.63
C ALA A 552 -33.94 -0.45 -8.86
N GLU A 553 -32.78 -0.45 -9.49
CA GLU A 553 -32.46 -1.31 -10.60
C GLU A 553 -32.44 -2.73 -10.05
N PHE A 554 -33.43 -3.51 -10.47
CA PHE A 554 -33.36 -4.95 -10.41
C PHE A 554 -32.18 -5.36 -11.29
N PHE A 555 -31.00 -5.51 -10.71
CA PHE A 555 -29.96 -6.32 -11.31
C PHE A 555 -30.55 -7.72 -11.49
N GLU A 556 -30.92 -8.06 -12.72
CA GLU A 556 -31.13 -9.44 -13.13
C GLU A 556 -29.76 -10.10 -13.08
N ARG A 557 -29.39 -10.58 -11.89
CA ARG A 557 -28.29 -11.51 -11.74
C ARG A 557 -28.64 -12.71 -12.61
N SER A 558 -27.90 -12.93 -13.69
CA SER A 558 -27.87 -14.21 -14.38
C SER A 558 -27.18 -15.22 -13.45
N SER A 559 -27.90 -15.63 -12.40
CA SER A 559 -27.59 -16.87 -11.71
C SER A 559 -27.94 -17.98 -12.68
N ALA A 560 -27.00 -18.89 -12.93
CA ALA A 560 -27.21 -20.12 -13.68
C ALA A 560 -28.61 -20.68 -13.43
N SER A 561 -29.40 -20.84 -14.50
CA SER A 561 -30.78 -21.31 -14.40
C SER A 561 -30.84 -22.66 -13.67
N THR A 562 -31.22 -22.64 -12.38
CA THR A 562 -31.53 -23.86 -11.65
C THR A 562 -32.86 -24.37 -12.17
N SER A 563 -32.81 -25.31 -13.09
CA SER A 563 -33.98 -26.04 -13.56
C SER A 563 -34.75 -26.62 -12.37
N TRP A 564 -36.07 -26.38 -12.35
CA TRP A 564 -37.08 -26.94 -11.44
C TRP A 564 -36.98 -28.45 -11.14
N LEU A 565 -36.16 -29.19 -11.87
CA LEU A 565 -35.81 -30.59 -11.60
C LEU A 565 -34.91 -30.79 -10.36
N ALA A 566 -34.25 -29.74 -9.84
CA ALA A 566 -33.40 -29.83 -8.65
C ALA A 566 -34.18 -30.07 -7.33
N LEU A 567 -35.49 -29.85 -7.31
CA LEU A 567 -36.35 -30.09 -6.14
C LEU A 567 -36.61 -31.58 -5.84
N PHE A 568 -36.21 -32.50 -6.73
CA PHE A 568 -36.37 -33.95 -6.51
C PHE A 568 -35.15 -34.65 -5.89
N LEU A 569 -34.03 -33.93 -5.65
CA LEU A 569 -32.82 -34.51 -5.06
C LEU A 569 -32.64 -34.22 -3.55
N LEU A 570 -33.54 -33.45 -2.95
CA LEU A 570 -33.50 -33.09 -1.53
C LEU A 570 -33.75 -34.23 -0.50
N PRO A 571 -34.25 -35.45 -0.81
CA PRO A 571 -34.35 -36.50 0.20
C PRO A 571 -33.05 -37.29 0.45
N LEU A 572 -31.98 -37.10 -0.33
CA LEU A 572 -30.79 -37.97 -0.23
C LEU A 572 -29.62 -37.42 0.61
N ILE A 573 -29.70 -36.17 1.06
CA ILE A 573 -28.67 -35.56 1.94
C ILE A 573 -29.03 -35.74 3.44
N GLY A 574 -30.21 -36.28 3.76
CA GLY A 574 -30.66 -36.54 5.12
C GLY A 574 -30.09 -37.80 5.81
N ILE A 575 -29.37 -38.68 5.10
CA ILE A 575 -28.93 -39.99 5.65
C ILE A 575 -27.44 -40.02 6.05
N ARG A 576 -26.64 -38.99 5.77
CA ARG A 576 -25.22 -38.96 6.18
C ARG A 576 -24.96 -38.44 7.60
N ARG A 577 -26.00 -38.15 8.40
CA ARG A 577 -25.89 -37.81 9.84
C ARG A 577 -26.01 -39.03 10.79
N VAL A 578 -26.00 -40.28 10.29
CA VAL A 578 -26.25 -41.47 11.13
C VAL A 578 -25.04 -42.41 11.32
N PHE A 579 -23.91 -42.26 10.62
CA PHE A 579 -22.75 -43.12 10.88
C PHE A 579 -21.44 -42.34 11.05
N ARG A 580 -20.98 -42.30 12.31
CA ARG A 580 -19.59 -41.99 12.72
C ARG A 580 -18.72 -43.22 12.48
N PHE A 581 -17.56 -43.02 11.85
CA PHE A 581 -16.29 -43.63 12.21
C PHE A 581 -15.19 -42.58 12.03
#